data_AF-W6S2H7-F1
#
_entry.id   AF-W6S2H7-F1
#
_cell.length_a   1.000
_cell.length_b   1.000
_cell.length_c   1.000
_cell.angle_alpha   90.00
_cell.angle_beta   90.00
_cell.angle_gamma   90.00
#
_symmetry.space_group_name_H-M   'P 1'
#
loop_
_entity.id
_entity.type
_entity.pdbx_description
1 polymer ?
#
loop_
_entity_poly.entity_id
_entity_poly.type
_entity_poly.pdbx_seq_one_letter_code
_entity_poly.pdbx_strand_id
1 'polypeptide(L)'
;MIDKKWVDLIFILIIVGISLICSSFMPDIVPLSWNGCGNIVRLGIKEEVIFFIPAVIIVIYLITTMAEINIDITLEGYRKKLRFYRRFFVVFLGLIQIYILINVIYKL
;
A
#
# COMPACT_ATOMS: atom_id res chain seq x y z
N MET A 1 16.24 -5.50 20.04
CA MET A 1 16.29 -4.27 19.25
C MET A 1 15.92 -4.67 17.82
N ILE A 2 14.66 -4.49 17.40
CA ILE A 2 14.25 -4.84 16.03
C ILE A 2 15.09 -3.96 15.11
N ASP A 3 15.94 -4.57 14.28
CA ASP A 3 16.74 -3.83 13.32
C ASP A 3 15.81 -2.95 12.49
N LYS A 4 16.14 -1.66 12.38
CA LYS A 4 15.31 -0.64 11.71
C LYS A 4 14.91 -1.00 10.27
N LYS A 5 15.55 -2.03 9.69
CA LYS A 5 15.28 -2.62 8.38
C LYS A 5 13.92 -3.34 8.32
N TRP A 6 13.47 -3.95 9.41
CA TRP A 6 12.24 -4.75 9.43
C TRP A 6 10.97 -3.92 9.60
N VAL A 7 11.09 -2.67 10.05
CA VAL A 7 9.94 -1.80 10.31
C VAL A 7 9.05 -1.67 9.08
N ASP A 8 9.65 -1.41 7.91
CA ASP A 8 8.89 -1.23 6.67
C ASP A 8 8.15 -2.53 6.29
N LEU A 9 8.79 -3.69 6.50
CA LEU A 9 8.20 -5.01 6.21
C LEU A 9 7.06 -5.35 7.17
N ILE A 10 7.20 -5.01 8.45
CA ILE A 10 6.13 -5.14 9.46
C ILE A 10 4.92 -4.29 9.05
N PHE A 11 5.13 -3.04 8.61
CA PHE A 11 4.04 -2.19 8.13
C PHE A 11 3.35 -2.78 6.90
N ILE A 12 4.10 -3.33 5.95
CA ILE A 12 3.54 -4.01 4.78
C ILE A 12 2.67 -5.20 5.21
N LEU A 13 3.16 -6.04 6.12
CA LEU A 13 2.40 -7.18 6.64
C LEU A 13 1.12 -6.75 7.35
N ILE A 14 1.16 -5.66 8.12
CA ILE A 14 -0.04 -5.09 8.75
C ILE A 14 -1.05 -4.65 7.69
N ILE A 15 -0.62 -3.91 6.66
CA ILE A 15 -1.51 -3.42 5.58
C ILE A 15 -2.14 -4.59 4.82
N VAL A 16 -1.35 -5.61 4.49
CA VAL A 16 -1.84 -6.84 3.84
C VAL A 16 -2.82 -7.57 4.75
N GLY A 17 -2.49 -7.74 6.03
CA GLY A 17 -3.35 -8.39 7.02
C GLY A 17 -4.70 -7.67 7.18
N ILE A 18 -4.69 -6.34 7.29
CA ILE A 18 -5.92 -5.53 7.35
C ILE A 18 -6.74 -5.72 6.06
N SER A 19 -6.09 -5.69 4.90
CA SER A 19 -6.78 -5.86 3.60
C SER A 19 -7.44 -7.24 3.49
N LEU A 20 -6.77 -8.30 3.95
CA LEU A 20 -7.33 -9.65 4.00
C LEU A 20 -8.48 -9.76 5.00
N ILE A 21 -8.38 -9.16 6.19
CA ILE A 21 -9.48 -9.16 7.17
C ILE A 21 -10.69 -8.43 6.60
N CYS A 22 -10.48 -7.28 5.96
CA CYS A 22 -11.56 -6.50 5.32
C CYS A 22 -12.25 -7.25 4.17
N SER A 23 -11.56 -8.20 3.52
CA SER A 23 -12.12 -8.96 2.39
C SER A 23 -13.40 -9.72 2.74
N SER A 24 -13.53 -10.21 3.98
CA SER A 24 -14.70 -10.93 4.45
C SER A 24 -15.93 -10.04 4.65
N PHE A 25 -15.74 -8.71 4.70
CA PHE A 25 -16.79 -7.73 4.92
C PHE A 25 -17.19 -7.00 3.63
N MET A 26 -16.50 -7.25 2.51
CA MET A 26 -16.79 -6.62 1.23
C MET A 26 -17.66 -7.53 0.35
N PRO A 27 -18.64 -6.97 -0.40
CA PRO A 27 -19.32 -7.73 -1.44
C PRO A 27 -18.37 -8.06 -2.58
N ASP A 28 -18.69 -9.07 -3.38
CA ASP A 28 -17.84 -9.52 -4.48
C ASP A 28 -17.63 -8.46 -5.56
N ILE A 29 -18.60 -7.55 -5.73
CA ILE A 29 -18.57 -6.45 -6.68
C ILE A 29 -18.56 -5.12 -5.92
N VAL A 30 -17.57 -4.27 -6.21
CA VAL A 30 -17.37 -2.98 -5.54
C VAL A 30 -17.20 -1.86 -6.57
N PRO A 31 -17.65 -0.63 -6.27
CA PRO A 31 -17.39 0.53 -7.11
C PRO A 31 -15.91 0.92 -7.04
N LEU A 32 -15.29 1.06 -8.21
CA LEU A 32 -13.87 1.39 -8.36
C LEU A 32 -13.63 2.85 -8.79
N SER A 33 -14.62 3.49 -9.42
CA SER A 33 -14.49 4.88 -9.84
C SER A 33 -15.84 5.58 -9.91
N TRP A 34 -15.83 6.86 -9.54
CA TRP A 34 -16.97 7.77 -9.63
C TRP A 34 -16.66 8.89 -10.61
N ASN A 35 -17.68 9.37 -11.34
CA ASN A 35 -17.53 10.59 -12.14
C ASN A 35 -17.60 11.85 -11.25
N GLY A 36 -17.38 13.02 -11.84
CA GLY A 36 -17.49 14.31 -11.14
C GLY A 36 -18.89 14.63 -10.59
N CYS A 37 -19.92 13.88 -10.99
CA CYS A 37 -21.28 13.99 -10.48
C CYS A 37 -21.55 13.01 -9.31
N GLY A 38 -20.58 12.19 -8.91
CA GLY A 38 -20.74 11.19 -7.85
C GLY A 38 -21.43 9.90 -8.28
N ASN A 39 -21.66 9.68 -9.59
CA ASN A 39 -22.20 8.43 -10.10
C ASN A 39 -21.10 7.40 -10.33
N ILE A 40 -21.37 6.14 -10.02
CA ILE A 40 -20.45 5.02 -10.27
C ILE A 40 -20.30 4.84 -11.78
N VAL A 41 -19.05 4.86 -12.25
CA VAL A 41 -18.71 4.66 -13.68
C VAL A 41 -18.15 3.26 -13.92
N ARG A 42 -17.52 2.67 -12.90
CA ARG A 42 -16.88 1.36 -13.00
C ARG A 42 -17.12 0.56 -11.73
N LEU A 43 -17.59 -0.66 -11.93
CA LEU A 43 -17.59 -1.73 -10.96
C LEU A 43 -16.40 -2.66 -11.25
N GLY A 44 -15.90 -3.32 -10.22
CA GLY A 44 -14.94 -4.41 -10.39
C GLY A 44 -15.01 -5.37 -9.22
N ILE A 45 -14.10 -6.35 -9.23
CA ILE A 45 -14.07 -7.39 -8.21
C ILE A 45 -13.37 -6.87 -6.94
N LYS A 46 -13.79 -7.33 -5.77
CA LYS A 46 -13.23 -6.88 -4.48
C LYS A 46 -11.72 -7.10 -4.38
N GLU A 47 -11.19 -8.13 -5.03
CA GLU A 47 -9.76 -8.47 -5.06
C GLU A 47 -8.92 -7.33 -5.65
N GLU A 48 -9.47 -6.57 -6.61
CA GLU A 48 -8.78 -5.38 -7.15
C GLU A 48 -8.54 -4.36 -6.03
N VAL A 49 -9.54 -4.09 -5.18
CA VAL A 49 -9.40 -3.14 -4.07
C VAL A 49 -8.49 -3.68 -2.99
N ILE A 50 -8.61 -4.97 -2.67
CA ILE A 50 -7.86 -5.60 -1.58
C ILE A 50 -6.38 -5.68 -1.91
N PHE A 51 -6.01 -6.03 -3.14
CA PHE A 51 -4.61 -6.37 -3.48
C PHE A 51 -3.87 -5.30 -4.27
N PHE A 52 -4.55 -4.38 -4.95
CA PHE A 52 -3.87 -3.42 -5.81
C PHE A 52 -2.86 -2.54 -5.05
N ILE A 53 -3.29 -1.84 -3.99
CA ILE A 53 -2.38 -0.98 -3.24
C ILE A 53 -1.31 -1.78 -2.49
N PRO A 54 -1.61 -2.91 -1.81
CA PRO A 54 -0.56 -3.74 -1.23
C PRO A 54 0.47 -4.23 -2.26
N ALA A 55 0.05 -4.60 -3.47
CA ALA A 55 0.96 -5.00 -4.54
C ALA A 55 1.87 -3.83 -4.95
N VAL A 56 1.32 -2.61 -5.11
CA VAL A 56 2.10 -1.40 -5.40
C VAL A 56 3.13 -1.12 -4.31
N ILE A 57 2.74 -1.24 -3.03
CA ILE A 57 3.65 -1.05 -1.89
C ILE A 57 4.79 -2.07 -1.92
N ILE A 58 4.48 -3.35 -2.18
CA ILE A 58 5.49 -4.41 -2.30
C ILE A 58 6.46 -4.11 -3.43
N VAL A 59 5.97 -3.70 -4.60
CA VAL A 59 6.82 -3.33 -5.75
C VAL A 59 7.73 -2.15 -5.40
N ILE A 60 7.22 -1.10 -4.78
CA ILE A 60 8.02 0.05 -4.32
C ILE A 60 9.09 -0.41 -3.33
N TYR A 61 8.72 -1.24 -2.36
CA TYR A 61 9.64 -1.79 -1.38
C TYR A 61 10.78 -2.59 -2.03
N LEU A 62 10.45 -3.46 -3.01
CA LEU A 62 11.44 -4.25 -3.74
C LEU A 62 12.38 -3.36 -4.56
N ILE A 63 11.83 -2.43 -5.35
CA ILE A 63 12.63 -1.52 -6.19
C ILE A 63 13.59 -0.70 -5.33
N THR A 64 13.10 -0.10 -4.25
CA THR A 64 13.92 0.72 -3.35
C THR A 64 14.94 -0.11 -2.57
N THR A 65 14.64 -1.36 -2.23
CA THR A 65 15.60 -2.27 -1.58
C THR A 65 16.70 -2.67 -2.56
N MET A 66 16.35 -3.01 -3.81
CA MET A 66 17.33 -3.30 -4.86
C MET A 66 18.20 -2.09 -5.17
N ALA A 67 17.62 -0.89 -5.22
CA ALA A 67 18.38 0.35 -5.36
C ALA A 67 19.32 0.59 -4.17
N GLU A 68 18.90 0.33 -2.94
CA GLU A 68 19.76 0.48 -1.74
C GLU A 68 20.97 -0.47 -1.78
N ILE A 69 20.79 -1.70 -2.26
CA ILE A 69 21.85 -2.71 -2.40
C ILE A 69 22.89 -2.28 -3.45
N ASN A 70 22.44 -1.70 -4.56
CA ASN A 70 23.29 -1.31 -5.69
C ASN A 70 23.96 0.07 -5.54
N ILE A 71 23.58 0.88 -4.55
CA ILE A 71 24.21 2.18 -4.30
C ILE A 71 25.57 1.99 -3.61
N ASP A 72 26.61 2.64 -4.13
CA ASP A 72 27.95 2.66 -3.53
C ASP A 72 27.96 3.10 -2.06
N ILE A 73 28.85 2.50 -1.27
CA ILE A 73 28.97 2.71 0.18
C ILE A 73 29.30 4.17 0.53
N THR A 74 29.94 4.90 -0.39
CA THR A 74 30.29 6.32 -0.23
C THR A 74 29.07 7.27 -0.27
N LEU A 75 27.90 6.77 -0.68
CA LEU A 75 26.66 7.54 -0.83
C LEU A 75 25.66 7.28 0.31
N GLU A 76 26.13 7.18 1.56
CA GLU A 76 25.29 6.90 2.74
C GLU A 76 24.12 7.90 2.91
N GLY A 77 24.31 9.16 2.50
CA GLY A 77 23.25 10.17 2.49
C GLY A 77 22.08 9.84 1.55
N TYR A 78 22.37 9.25 0.39
CA TYR A 78 21.35 8.78 -0.55
C TYR A 78 20.61 7.57 -0.01
N ARG A 79 21.31 6.61 0.61
CA ARG A 79 20.68 5.46 1.29
C ARG A 79 19.69 5.93 2.36
N LYS A 80 20.06 6.91 3.18
CA LYS A 80 19.16 7.47 4.21
C LYS A 80 17.92 8.11 3.59
N LYS A 81 18.07 8.90 2.51
CA LYS A 81 16.94 9.50 1.79
C LYS A 81 16.04 8.43 1.17
N LEU A 82 16.61 7.42 0.53
CA LEU A 82 15.86 6.33 -0.09
C LEU A 82 15.03 5.55 0.95
N ARG A 83 15.62 5.23 2.10
CA ARG A 83 14.91 4.61 3.23
C ARG A 83 13.77 5.48 3.74
N PHE A 84 13.97 6.80 3.82
CA PHE A 84 12.93 7.75 4.20
C PHE A 84 11.77 7.75 3.19
N TYR A 85 12.06 7.88 1.89
CA TYR A 85 11.03 7.86 0.85
C TYR A 85 10.28 6.53 0.81
N ARG A 86 10.99 5.39 0.90
CA ARG A 86 10.38 4.07 1.01
C ARG A 86 9.36 4.03 2.14
N ARG A 87 9.74 4.46 3.34
CA ARG A 87 8.85 4.51 4.50
C ARG A 87 7.68 5.46 4.29
N PHE A 88 7.94 6.65 3.75
CA PHE A 88 6.91 7.63 3.43
C PHE A 88 5.86 7.03 2.49
N PHE A 89 6.28 6.39 1.39
CA PHE A 89 5.36 5.75 0.45
C PHE A 89 4.60 4.58 1.05
N VAL A 90 5.25 3.70 1.83
CA VAL A 90 4.58 2.58 2.52
C VAL A 90 3.48 3.11 3.44
N VAL A 91 3.77 4.14 4.25
CA VAL A 91 2.79 4.73 5.18
C VAL A 91 1.69 5.46 4.43
N PHE A 92 2.05 6.31 3.46
CA PHE A 92 1.09 7.09 2.69
C PHE A 92 0.11 6.21 1.90
N LEU A 93 0.63 5.22 1.17
CA LEU A 93 -0.20 4.27 0.43
C LEU A 93 -0.98 3.36 1.38
N GLY A 94 -0.42 2.99 2.54
CA GLY A 94 -1.14 2.25 3.58
C GLY A 94 -2.35 3.01 4.11
N LEU A 95 -2.21 4.32 4.37
CA LEU A 95 -3.33 5.16 4.78
C LEU A 95 -4.38 5.30 3.66
N ILE A 96 -3.95 5.42 2.41
CA ILE A 96 -4.85 5.40 1.26
C ILE A 96 -5.63 4.07 1.20
N GLN A 97 -4.95 2.93 1.38
CA GLN A 97 -5.61 1.62 1.39
C GLN A 97 -6.67 1.55 2.50
N ILE A 98 -6.32 1.95 3.71
CA ILE A 98 -7.27 1.98 4.84
C ILE A 98 -8.47 2.88 4.52
N TYR A 99 -8.23 4.07 3.97
CA TYR A 99 -9.29 4.99 3.56
C TYR A 99 -10.22 4.36 2.51
N ILE A 100 -9.67 3.70 1.50
CA ILE A 100 -10.46 3.01 0.47
C ILE A 100 -11.28 1.89 1.09
N LEU A 101 -10.66 1.03 1.92
CA LEU A 101 -11.36 -0.08 2.58
C LEU A 101 -12.52 0.41 3.43
N ILE A 102 -12.32 1.47 4.23
CA ILE A 102 -13.38 2.09 5.03
C ILE A 102 -14.49 2.66 4.12
N ASN A 103 -14.15 3.38 3.06
CA ASN A 103 -15.18 3.93 2.17
C ASN A 103 -16.01 2.83 1.50
N VAL A 104 -15.37 1.76 1.04
CA VAL A 104 -16.09 0.65 0.41
C VAL A 104 -16.96 -0.06 1.44
N ILE A 105 -16.48 -0.33 2.66
CA ILE A 105 -17.28 -1.02 3.69
C ILE A 105 -18.47 -0.18 4.19
N TYR A 106 -18.33 1.15 4.29
CA TYR A 106 -19.35 2.01 4.91
C TYR A 106 -20.22 2.82 3.92
N LYS A 107 -19.82 2.94 2.65
CA LYS A 107 -20.59 3.66 1.61
C LYS A 107 -21.19 2.76 0.53
N LEU A 108 -20.94 1.46 0.60
CA LEU A 108 -21.86 0.46 0.04
C LEU A 108 -23.03 0.27 0.99
#